data_AF-A0A849NC59-F1
#
_entry.id   AF-A0A849NC59-F1
#
_cell.length_a   1.000
_cell.length_b   1.000
_cell.length_c   1.000
_cell.angle_alpha   90.00
_cell.angle_beta   90.00
_cell.angle_gamma   90.00
#
_symmetry.space_group_name_H-M   'P 1'
#
loop_
_entity.id
_entity.type
_entity.pdbx_description
1 polymer ?
#
loop_
_entity_poly.entity_id
_entity_poly.type
_entity_poly.pdbx_seq_one_letter_code
_entity_poly.pdbx_strand_id
1 'polypeptide(L)' 'MKNSRINRKDFLKFSGSTAALAFLPSAFLSACENRSLPNRKADPEFSPDIEIELTAHPSEVSIIPGAKTKVWKYSGKVIS' A
#
# COMPACT_ATOMS: atom_id res chain seq x y z
N MET A 1 -28.95 -26.79 -28.12
CA MET A 1 -28.30 -25.80 -27.23
C MET A 1 -28.56 -24.41 -27.80
N LYS A 2 -29.31 -23.56 -27.09
CA LYS A 2 -29.73 -22.23 -27.60
C LYS A 2 -28.55 -21.26 -27.46
N ASN A 3 -27.98 -20.84 -28.58
CA ASN A 3 -26.84 -19.92 -28.63
C ASN A 3 -27.34 -18.49 -28.34
N SER A 4 -27.41 -18.10 -27.07
CA SER A 4 -27.79 -16.74 -26.67
C SER A 4 -26.61 -15.80 -26.92
N ARG A 5 -26.61 -15.12 -28.08
CA ARG A 5 -25.67 -14.03 -28.33
C ARG A 5 -25.99 -12.89 -27.36
N ILE A 6 -25.02 -12.51 -26.53
CA ILE A 6 -25.13 -11.38 -25.61
C ILE A 6 -25.39 -10.11 -26.43
N ASN A 7 -26.54 -9.46 -26.21
CA ASN A 7 -26.89 -8.20 -26.87
C ASN A 7 -26.18 -7.03 -26.15
N ARG A 8 -25.86 -5.95 -26.87
CA ARG A 8 -25.29 -4.72 -26.30
C ARG A 8 -26.07 -4.21 -25.09
N LYS A 9 -27.41 -4.31 -25.11
CA LYS A 9 -28.26 -3.91 -23.98
C LYS A 9 -28.07 -4.81 -22.75
N ASP A 10 -27.81 -6.10 -22.95
CA ASP A 10 -27.59 -7.05 -21.86
C ASP A 10 -26.20 -6.87 -21.26
N PHE A 11 -25.20 -6.60 -22.11
CA PHE A 11 -23.85 -6.24 -21.68
C PHE A 11 -23.84 -4.96 -20.84
N LEU A 12 -24.49 -3.88 -21.32
CA LEU A 12 -24.54 -2.61 -20.61
C LEU A 12 -25.27 -2.70 -19.27
N LYS A 13 -26.33 -3.51 -19.19
CA LYS A 13 -27.02 -3.79 -17.92
C LYS A 13 -26.11 -4.55 -16.95
N PHE A 14 -25.42 -5.57 -17.45
CA PHE A 14 -24.52 -6.39 -16.64
C PHE A 14 -23.31 -5.61 -16.11
N SER A 15 -22.66 -4.79 -16.96
CA SER A 15 -21.51 -3.96 -16.56
C SER A 15 -21.91 -2.78 -15.66
N GLY A 16 -23.10 -2.21 -15.85
CA GLY A 16 -23.63 -1.15 -15.00
C GLY A 16 -23.94 -1.62 -13.58
N SER A 17 -24.51 -2.82 -13.42
CA SER A 17 -24.83 -3.39 -12.11
C SER A 17 -23.60 -3.76 -11.28
N THR A 18 -22.50 -4.16 -11.92
CA THR A 18 -21.24 -4.49 -11.23
C THR A 18 -20.47 -3.24 -10.80
N ALA A 19 -20.54 -2.14 -11.56
CA ALA A 19 -19.91 -0.87 -11.18
C ALA A 19 -20.50 -0.29 -9.89
N ALA A 20 -21.79 -0.47 -9.62
CA ALA A 20 -22.43 0.01 -8.39
C ALA A 20 -21.85 -0.63 -7.11
N LEU A 21 -21.35 -1.87 -7.18
CA LEU A 21 -20.75 -2.56 -6.05
C LEU A 21 -19.29 -2.13 -5.78
N ALA A 22 -18.60 -1.59 -6.77
CA ALA A 22 -17.23 -1.07 -6.63
C ALA A 22 -17.18 0.28 -5.88
N PHE A 23 -18.31 0.99 -5.78
CA PHE A 23 -18.43 2.23 -5.01
C PHE A 23 -18.90 2.02 -3.57
N LEU A 24 -19.19 0.78 -3.15
CA LEU A 24 -19.47 0.51 -1.73
C LEU A 24 -18.15 0.62 -0.96
N PRO A 25 -17.98 1.67 -0.13
CA PRO A 25 -16.79 1.77 0.68
C PRO A 25 -16.87 0.69 1.76
N SER A 26 -15.72 0.17 2.14
CA SER A 26 -15.42 -0.30 3.50
C SER A 26 -15.74 -1.74 3.96
N ALA A 27 -16.45 -2.61 3.22
CA ALA A 27 -16.69 -3.97 3.73
C ALA A 27 -15.54 -4.99 3.46
N PHE A 28 -14.77 -4.80 2.38
CA PHE A 28 -13.75 -5.77 1.93
C PHE A 28 -12.33 -5.20 1.77
N LEU A 29 -12.12 -3.91 2.06
CA LEU A 29 -10.81 -3.25 1.98
C LEU A 29 -10.12 -3.17 3.36
N SER A 30 -10.22 -4.22 4.16
CA SER A 30 -9.50 -4.36 5.44
C SER A 30 -7.99 -4.56 5.27
N ALA A 31 -7.47 -4.55 4.04
CA ALA A 31 -6.04 -4.67 3.75
C ALA A 31 -5.22 -3.45 4.19
N CYS A 32 -5.86 -2.31 4.49
CA CYS A 32 -5.22 -1.12 5.04
C CYS A 32 -5.40 -0.99 6.56
N GLU A 33 -5.75 -2.07 7.26
CA GLU A 33 -5.70 -2.08 8.71
C GLU A 33 -4.22 -2.02 9.12
N ASN A 34 -3.77 -0.80 9.43
CA ASN A 34 -2.49 -0.55 10.09
C ASN A 34 -2.49 -1.41 11.35
N ARG A 35 -1.89 -2.61 11.28
CA ARG A 35 -1.53 -3.38 12.46
C ARG A 35 -0.53 -2.52 13.21
N SER A 36 -1.05 -1.67 14.08
CA SER A 36 -0.26 -0.97 15.07
C SER A 36 0.42 -2.07 15.86
N LEU A 37 1.70 -2.31 15.56
CA LEU A 37 2.52 -3.21 16.34
C LEU A 37 2.41 -2.73 17.79
N PRO A 38 2.24 -3.64 18.77
CA PRO A 38 2.16 -3.24 20.16
C PRO A 38 3.35 -2.33 20.47
N ASN A 39 3.08 -1.17 21.07
CA ASN A 39 4.10 -0.20 21.45
C ASN A 39 4.98 -0.84 22.54
N ARG A 40 5.98 -1.60 22.11
CA ARG A 40 6.95 -2.26 22.97
C ARG A 40 7.90 -1.18 23.47
N LYS A 41 7.91 -0.99 24.79
CA LYS A 41 8.95 -0.18 25.43
C LYS A 41 10.30 -0.82 25.17
N ALA A 42 11.31 0.02 24.92
CA ALA A 42 12.69 -0.44 24.83
C ALA A 42 13.11 -1.08 26.16
N ASP A 43 13.81 -2.21 26.08
CA ASP A 43 14.37 -2.89 27.24
C ASP A 43 15.63 -2.14 27.70
N PRO A 44 15.69 -1.63 28.94
CA PRO A 44 16.85 -0.91 29.44
C PRO A 44 18.10 -1.80 29.63
N GLU A 45 17.95 -3.13 29.68
CA GLU A 45 19.06 -4.07 29.80
C GLU A 45 19.56 -4.56 28.43
N PHE A 46 18.97 -4.08 27.33
CA PHE A 46 19.40 -4.43 25.99
C PHE A 46 20.80 -3.89 25.70
N SER A 47 21.74 -4.80 25.43
CA SER A 47 23.09 -4.51 24.97
C SER A 47 23.25 -5.05 23.55
N PRO A 48 23.20 -4.18 22.52
CA PRO A 48 23.37 -4.63 21.14
C PRO A 48 24.83 -4.95 20.83
N ASP A 49 25.05 -5.90 19.92
CA ASP A 49 26.38 -6.14 19.35
C ASP A 49 26.81 -5.03 18.38
N ILE A 50 25.84 -4.38 17.72
CA ILE A 50 26.03 -3.31 16.75
C ILE A 50 24.89 -2.31 16.89
N GLU A 51 25.22 -1.02 16.92
CA GLU A 51 24.24 0.04 16.95
C GLU A 51 24.19 0.80 15.61
N ILE A 52 22.96 1.03 15.11
CA ILE A 52 22.72 1.68 13.82
C ILE A 52 21.80 2.88 14.00
N GLU A 53 22.26 4.06 13.58
CA GLU A 53 21.41 5.23 13.45
C GLU A 53 20.81 5.28 12.04
N LEU A 54 19.48 5.38 11.95
CA LEU A 54 18.75 5.55 10.69
C LEU A 54 18.12 6.95 10.65
N THR A 55 18.40 7.71 9.60
CA THR A 55 17.76 9.00 9.34
C THR A 55 16.85 8.89 8.13
N ALA A 56 15.58 9.27 8.30
CA ALA A 56 14.62 9.41 7.22
C ALA A 56 14.55 10.86 6.74
N HIS A 57 14.61 11.10 5.43
CA HIS A 57 14.45 12.43 4.83
C HIS A 57 13.60 12.36 3.55
N PRO A 58 12.73 13.35 3.29
CA PRO A 58 12.03 13.44 2.02
C PRO A 58 13.01 13.62 0.86
N SER A 59 12.76 12.96 -0.26
CA SER A 59 13.59 13.04 -1.47
C SER A 59 12.76 12.83 -2.73
N GLU A 60 13.37 13.02 -3.89
CA GLU A 60 12.73 12.84 -5.20
C GLU A 60 13.63 12.01 -6.12
N VAL A 61 13.10 10.91 -6.64
CA VAL A 61 13.83 9.98 -7.52
C VAL A 61 12.99 9.62 -8.75
N SER A 62 13.65 9.44 -9.90
CA SER A 62 12.99 9.00 -11.12
C SER A 62 12.89 7.48 -11.14
N ILE A 63 11.76 6.93 -10.69
CA ILE A 63 11.48 5.48 -10.73
C ILE A 63 11.02 5.07 -12.13
N ILE A 64 10.26 5.94 -12.80
CA ILE A 64 9.77 5.79 -14.17
C ILE A 64 10.10 7.05 -14.99
N PRO A 65 10.11 6.95 -16.34
CA PRO A 65 10.25 8.13 -17.19
C PRO A 65 9.16 9.18 -16.91
N GLY A 66 9.56 10.46 -16.90
CA GLY A 66 8.65 11.58 -16.62
C GLY A 66 8.91 12.23 -15.26
N ALA A 67 7.83 12.60 -14.57
CA ALA A 67 7.91 13.32 -13.29
C ALA A 67 8.58 12.47 -12.20
N LYS A 68 9.38 13.12 -11.35
CA LYS A 68 10.05 12.45 -10.23
C LYS A 68 9.03 12.01 -9.18
N THR A 69 9.28 10.84 -8.60
CA THR A 69 8.49 10.31 -7.48
C THR A 69 9.04 10.86 -6.18
N LYS A 70 8.16 11.46 -5.36
CA LYS A 70 8.49 11.84 -3.98
C LYS A 70 8.57 10.58 -3.13
N VAL A 71 9.69 10.41 -2.42
CA VAL A 71 9.98 9.23 -1.60
C VAL A 71 10.52 9.64 -0.24
N TRP A 72 10.45 8.73 0.73
CA TRP A 72 11.29 8.81 1.93
C TRP A 72 12.57 8.04 1.66
N LYS A 73 13.71 8.72 1.78
CA LYS A 73 15.03 8.11 1.70
C LYS A 73 15.55 7.88 3.12
N TYR A 74 16.11 6.71 3.36
CA TYR A 74 16.73 6.35 4.62
C TYR A 74 18.24 6.25 4.42
N SER A 75 19.00 6.90 5.29
CA SER A 75 20.45 6.75 5.40
C SER A 75 20.80 6.13 6.74
N GLY A 76 21.72 5.17 6.75
CA GLY A 76 22.19 4.50 7.96
C GLY A 76 23.66 4.75 8.24
N LYS A 77 24.03 4.84 9.51
CA LYS A 77 25.43 4.79 9.97
C LYS A 77 25.56 3.84 11.16
N VAL A 78 26.67 3.11 11.22
CA VAL A 78 27.06 2.33 12.41
C VAL A 78 27.68 3.29 13.42
N ILE A 79 27.30 3.17 14.70
CA ILE A 79 27.76 4.10 15.75
C ILE A 79 28.50 3.43 16.89
N SER A 80 28.25 2.16 17.17
CA SER A 80 29.02 1.34 18.11
C SER A 80 29.08 -0.11 17.66
#